data_AF-A0A480PQD4-F1
#
_entry.id   AF-A0A480PQD4-F1
#
_cell.length_a   1.000
_cell.length_b   1.000
_cell.length_c   1.000
_cell.angle_alpha   90.00
_cell.angle_beta   90.00
_cell.angle_gamma   90.00
#
_symmetry.space_group_name_H-M   'P 1'
#
loop_
_entity.id
_entity.type
_entity.pdbx_description
1 polymer ?
#
loop_
_entity_poly.entity_id
_entity_poly.type
_entity_poly.pdbx_seq_one_letter_code
_entity_poly.pdbx_strand_id
1 'polypeptide(L)'
;MGRKTAAQVLLQKTLFLLGLLLVQGAHEGSSREDFRFCGQRNQTQESSLRYERTAELHISIRNSEEALTVHAPFHGAHPASWPFPHPRGLYHFCLYWDRRAGHLRLRYGKSDFVLSHQASDLLCFRHQESVAQGSPLFATSVRSWWSPQNTSLPRAAGFVFSFHNPPPKTPHNASVDICELKRDLQLLSQLLKHPQKTSRRHQFIPASQRLQSLESKLTSVSFTGDSASFEEDRINATVWKLRPTASLQDLHIHARQEEEQSEILEYSVLLPRAVFQKTKGRREEAEKRLLLVDFSSQALFQDKNSSQVLGEKVLGIVVENTKVANLSEPVVLTFQHQPQPKNVTLQCVFWVEDLTCECAGVSELLGYWRRKGGPGGRGRWD
;
A
#
# COMPACT_ATOMS: atom_id res chain seq x y z
N MET A 1 -24.35 -15.06 51.33
CA MET A 1 -25.04 -15.29 50.03
C MET A 1 -25.69 -13.98 49.59
N GLY A 2 -24.97 -13.12 48.87
CA GLY A 2 -25.52 -11.88 48.33
C GLY A 2 -26.06 -12.11 46.91
N ARG A 3 -27.39 -12.12 46.76
CA ARG A 3 -28.05 -12.17 45.44
C ARG A 3 -27.84 -10.84 44.73
N LYS A 4 -26.90 -10.78 43.78
CA LYS A 4 -26.85 -9.68 42.81
C LYS A 4 -28.08 -9.79 41.92
N THR A 5 -28.88 -8.72 41.87
CA THR A 5 -30.09 -8.63 41.06
C THR A 5 -29.75 -8.70 39.58
N ALA A 6 -30.61 -9.31 38.77
CA ALA A 6 -30.41 -9.52 37.34
C ALA A 6 -30.07 -8.22 36.58
N ALA A 7 -30.57 -7.07 37.06
CA ALA A 7 -30.25 -5.75 36.52
C ALA A 7 -28.77 -5.37 36.67
N GLN A 8 -28.12 -5.78 37.76
CA GLN A 8 -26.71 -5.48 38.04
C GLN A 8 -25.77 -6.36 37.19
N VAL A 9 -26.19 -7.59 36.88
CA VAL A 9 -25.49 -8.48 35.93
C VAL A 9 -25.63 -7.97 34.49
N LEU A 10 -26.80 -7.42 34.13
CA LEU A 10 -27.03 -6.84 32.80
C LEU A 10 -26.20 -5.56 32.60
N LEU A 11 -26.15 -4.67 33.60
CA LEU A 11 -25.36 -3.44 33.55
C LEU A 11 -23.84 -3.73 33.49
N GLN A 12 -23.40 -4.78 34.18
CA GLN A 12 -21.99 -5.19 34.17
C GLN A 12 -21.61 -5.91 32.85
N LYS A 13 -22.56 -6.61 32.21
CA LYS A 13 -22.38 -7.15 30.86
C LYS A 13 -22.39 -6.05 29.79
N THR A 14 -23.24 -5.03 29.91
CA THR A 14 -23.25 -3.90 28.96
C THR A 14 -22.01 -3.01 29.10
N LEU A 15 -21.49 -2.79 30.31
CA LEU A 15 -20.19 -2.11 30.48
C LEU A 15 -19.01 -2.92 29.94
N PHE A 16 -19.03 -4.26 30.04
CA PHE A 16 -17.96 -5.11 29.48
C PHE A 16 -18.03 -5.15 27.93
N LEU A 17 -19.24 -5.10 27.36
CA LEU A 17 -19.44 -4.99 25.91
C LEU A 17 -19.12 -3.59 25.37
N LEU A 18 -19.34 -2.52 26.14
CA LEU A 18 -18.87 -1.17 25.80
C LEU A 18 -17.34 -1.02 25.99
N GLY A 19 -16.73 -1.72 26.95
CA GLY A 19 -15.28 -1.71 27.17
C GLY A 19 -14.48 -2.44 26.09
N LEU A 20 -15.09 -3.37 25.35
CA LEU A 20 -14.49 -4.07 24.22
C LEU A 20 -14.54 -3.29 22.89
N LEU A 21 -15.20 -2.12 22.86
CA LEU A 21 -15.30 -1.26 21.67
C LEU A 21 -14.28 -0.11 21.63
N LEU A 22 -13.35 -0.04 22.59
CA LEU A 22 -12.34 1.04 22.67
C LEU A 22 -10.90 0.59 22.42
N VAL A 23 -10.68 -0.63 21.93
CA VAL A 23 -9.36 -1.06 21.42
C VAL A 23 -9.52 -1.74 20.07
N GLN A 24 -9.90 -0.94 19.08
CA GLN A 24 -9.56 -1.22 17.70
C GLN A 24 -8.97 0.05 17.13
N GLY A 25 -7.64 0.16 17.21
CA GLY A 25 -6.90 0.85 16.17
C GLY A 25 -7.15 0.08 14.87
N ALA A 26 -8.33 0.26 14.30
CA ALA A 26 -8.64 -0.17 12.97
C ALA A 26 -7.71 0.64 12.08
N HIS A 27 -6.59 0.02 11.70
CA HIS A 27 -5.77 0.52 10.61
C HIS A 27 -6.69 0.68 9.41
N GLU A 28 -7.10 1.93 9.17
CA GLU A 28 -7.96 2.32 8.07
C GLU A 28 -7.39 1.73 6.80
N GLY A 29 -8.20 0.87 6.18
CA GLY A 29 -7.84 0.20 4.96
C GLY A 29 -7.33 1.15 3.90
N SER A 30 -6.07 0.96 3.50
CA SER A 30 -5.59 1.41 2.20
C SER A 30 -6.60 0.93 1.15
N SER A 31 -7.25 1.89 0.48
CA SER A 31 -8.08 1.61 -0.68
C SER A 31 -7.14 1.25 -1.83
N ARG A 32 -7.44 0.18 -2.58
CA ARG A 32 -6.67 -0.25 -3.77
C ARG A 32 -6.58 0.83 -4.89
N GLU A 33 -7.23 1.97 -4.70
CA GLU A 33 -7.38 3.04 -5.69
C GLU A 33 -6.29 4.10 -5.49
N ASP A 34 -5.68 4.54 -6.59
CA ASP A 34 -4.65 5.58 -6.59
C ASP A 34 -5.23 6.97 -6.25
N PHE A 35 -6.51 7.20 -6.60
CA PHE A 35 -7.20 8.46 -6.34
C PHE A 35 -8.70 8.26 -6.18
N ARG A 36 -9.29 8.97 -5.22
CA ARG A 36 -10.72 9.01 -4.93
C ARG A 36 -11.13 10.44 -4.60
N PHE A 37 -12.06 10.99 -5.37
CA PHE A 37 -12.71 12.27 -5.08
C PHE A 37 -14.21 12.04 -4.90
N CYS A 38 -14.73 12.35 -3.72
CA CYS A 38 -16.13 12.17 -3.39
C CYS A 38 -16.80 13.51 -3.10
N GLY A 39 -18.13 13.54 -3.22
CA GLY A 39 -18.93 14.71 -2.88
C GLY A 39 -20.41 14.44 -3.01
N GLN A 40 -21.19 15.50 -2.93
CA GLN A 40 -22.62 15.51 -3.15
C GLN A 40 -22.96 16.55 -4.21
N ARG A 41 -23.83 16.20 -5.14
CA ARG A 41 -24.35 17.07 -6.20
C ARG A 41 -25.85 17.21 -6.04
N ASN A 42 -26.34 18.43 -5.99
CA ASN A 42 -27.77 18.70 -6.01
C ASN A 42 -28.26 18.77 -7.47
N GLN A 43 -29.02 17.78 -7.90
CA GLN A 43 -29.58 17.70 -9.24
C GLN A 43 -30.97 18.34 -9.27
N THR A 44 -31.05 19.56 -9.80
CA THR A 44 -32.27 20.39 -9.88
C THR A 44 -33.04 20.20 -11.19
N GLN A 45 -32.41 19.69 -12.23
CA GLN A 45 -32.98 19.45 -13.56
C GLN A 45 -32.45 18.15 -14.18
N GLU A 46 -32.95 17.80 -15.37
CA GLU A 46 -32.33 16.73 -16.16
C GLU A 46 -30.87 17.09 -16.45
N SER A 47 -29.98 16.13 -16.22
CA SER A 47 -28.57 16.38 -16.23
C SER A 47 -27.80 15.16 -16.73
N SER A 48 -26.55 15.38 -17.14
CA SER A 48 -25.69 14.34 -17.71
C SER A 48 -24.30 14.32 -17.08
N LEU A 49 -23.66 13.16 -17.11
CA LEU A 49 -22.23 13.01 -16.96
C LEU A 49 -21.56 13.23 -18.32
N ARG A 50 -20.54 14.08 -18.39
CA ARG A 50 -19.73 14.28 -19.59
C ARG A 50 -18.28 13.98 -19.29
N TYR A 51 -17.62 13.21 -20.15
CA TYR A 51 -16.20 12.94 -20.07
C TYR A 51 -15.47 13.53 -21.26
N GLU A 52 -14.40 14.27 -21.00
CA GLU A 52 -13.59 14.89 -22.04
C GLU A 52 -12.11 14.59 -21.78
N ARG A 53 -11.39 14.15 -22.82
CA ARG A 53 -9.95 13.97 -22.72
C ARG A 53 -9.26 15.32 -22.79
N THR A 54 -8.30 15.54 -21.89
CA THR A 54 -7.39 16.70 -21.95
C THR A 54 -5.97 16.24 -22.30
N ALA A 55 -5.17 17.13 -22.90
CA ALA A 55 -3.74 16.90 -23.10
C ALA A 55 -2.91 17.23 -21.85
N GLU A 56 -3.47 18.03 -20.94
CA GLU A 56 -2.82 18.40 -19.69
C GLU A 56 -2.88 17.26 -18.69
N LEU A 57 -1.85 17.14 -17.86
CA LEU A 57 -1.79 16.13 -16.80
C LEU A 57 -2.60 16.59 -15.58
N HIS A 58 -3.91 16.72 -15.73
CA HIS A 58 -4.81 17.04 -14.62
C HIS A 58 -6.08 16.18 -14.69
N ILE A 59 -6.67 15.94 -13.52
CA ILE A 59 -8.06 15.48 -13.42
C ILE A 59 -8.87 16.68 -12.94
N SER A 60 -9.83 17.14 -13.74
CA SER A 60 -10.74 18.20 -13.34
C SER A 60 -12.18 17.75 -13.29
N ILE A 61 -12.92 18.21 -12.27
CA ILE A 61 -14.34 17.95 -12.10
C ILE A 61 -15.03 19.29 -12.06
N ARG A 62 -15.95 19.55 -12.99
CA ARG A 62 -16.70 20.81 -13.09
C ARG A 62 -18.19 20.53 -13.05
N ASN A 63 -18.91 21.29 -12.25
CA ASN A 63 -20.34 21.13 -12.05
C ASN A 63 -21.12 22.33 -12.59
N SER A 64 -22.12 22.04 -13.42
CA SER A 64 -23.18 22.97 -13.83
C SER A 64 -24.55 22.36 -13.54
N GLU A 65 -25.63 23.10 -13.79
CA GLU A 65 -26.99 22.59 -13.67
C GLU A 65 -27.25 21.46 -14.68
N GLU A 66 -26.75 21.62 -15.91
CA GLU A 66 -26.93 20.68 -17.02
C GLU A 66 -26.02 19.45 -16.94
N ALA A 67 -24.80 19.57 -16.42
CA ALA A 67 -23.84 18.47 -16.45
C ALA A 67 -22.83 18.47 -15.30
N LEU A 68 -22.34 17.27 -14.99
CA LEU A 68 -21.09 17.07 -14.29
C LEU A 68 -20.04 16.66 -15.33
N THR A 69 -19.08 17.53 -15.59
CA THR A 69 -18.02 17.28 -16.57
C THR A 69 -16.74 16.83 -15.86
N VAL A 70 -16.15 15.74 -16.34
CA VAL A 70 -14.87 15.22 -15.88
C VAL A 70 -13.86 15.31 -17.03
N HIS A 71 -12.76 16.02 -16.80
CA HIS A 71 -11.61 16.06 -17.69
C HIS A 71 -10.48 15.23 -17.13
N ALA A 72 -9.86 14.37 -17.95
CA ALA A 72 -8.68 13.60 -17.54
C ALA A 72 -7.76 13.31 -18.76
N PRO A 73 -6.46 12.98 -18.55
CA PRO A 73 -5.54 12.71 -19.65
C PRO A 73 -5.77 11.37 -20.37
N PHE A 74 -6.64 10.51 -19.82
CA PHE A 74 -6.85 9.15 -20.27
C PHE A 74 -7.79 9.05 -21.47
N HIS A 75 -7.63 8.01 -22.28
CA HIS A 75 -8.53 7.76 -23.39
C HIS A 75 -9.93 7.39 -22.88
N GLY A 76 -10.96 8.10 -23.35
CA GLY A 76 -12.34 7.92 -22.89
C GLY A 76 -12.99 6.63 -23.38
N ALA A 77 -13.79 6.02 -22.52
CA ALA A 77 -14.76 5.00 -22.91
C ALA A 77 -15.90 5.63 -23.71
N HIS A 78 -16.49 4.87 -24.64
CA HIS A 78 -17.63 5.32 -25.44
C HIS A 78 -18.93 4.73 -24.86
N PRO A 79 -20.05 5.48 -24.83
CA PRO A 79 -20.19 6.89 -25.23
C PRO A 79 -19.55 7.85 -24.20
N ALA A 80 -19.11 9.04 -24.61
CA ALA A 80 -18.46 10.01 -23.69
C ALA A 80 -19.45 10.86 -22.86
N SER A 81 -20.76 10.57 -22.94
CA SER A 81 -21.82 11.29 -22.25
C SER A 81 -22.92 10.32 -21.84
N TRP A 82 -23.42 10.45 -20.61
CA TRP A 82 -24.46 9.59 -20.05
C TRP A 82 -25.51 10.42 -19.31
N PRO A 83 -26.81 10.16 -19.51
CA PRO A 83 -27.84 10.81 -18.72
C PRO A 83 -27.76 10.35 -17.25
N PHE A 84 -27.94 11.28 -16.31
CA PHE A 84 -28.05 10.94 -14.89
C PHE A 84 -29.42 10.32 -14.55
N PRO A 85 -29.49 9.48 -13.51
CA PRO A 85 -30.72 8.82 -13.12
C PRO A 85 -31.76 9.81 -12.57
N HIS A 86 -33.04 9.42 -12.71
CA HIS A 86 -34.17 10.00 -12.00
C HIS A 86 -34.41 9.27 -10.66
N PRO A 87 -34.98 9.91 -9.62
CA PRO A 87 -35.54 11.27 -9.58
C PRO A 87 -34.50 12.38 -9.33
N ARG A 88 -34.91 13.64 -9.46
CA ARG A 88 -34.11 14.81 -9.03
C ARG A 88 -33.86 14.79 -7.52
N GLY A 89 -32.74 15.36 -7.08
CA GLY A 89 -32.39 15.43 -5.67
C GLY A 89 -30.89 15.46 -5.40
N LEU A 90 -30.53 15.25 -4.14
CA LEU A 90 -29.14 15.23 -3.70
C LEU A 90 -28.53 13.85 -3.90
N TYR A 91 -27.50 13.77 -4.75
CA TYR A 91 -26.79 12.53 -5.03
C TYR A 91 -25.37 12.57 -4.46
N HIS A 92 -25.01 11.52 -3.73
CA HIS A 92 -23.61 11.25 -3.42
C HIS A 92 -22.92 10.67 -4.64
N PHE A 93 -21.69 11.11 -4.88
CA PHE A 93 -20.87 10.55 -5.95
C PHE A 93 -19.41 10.41 -5.52
N CYS A 94 -18.70 9.51 -6.18
CA CYS A 94 -17.27 9.34 -6.04
C CYS A 94 -16.65 9.02 -7.41
N LEU A 95 -15.61 9.78 -7.77
CA LEU A 95 -14.71 9.50 -8.88
C LEU A 95 -13.55 8.66 -8.34
N TYR A 96 -13.28 7.54 -9.00
CA TYR A 96 -12.24 6.59 -8.64
C TYR A 96 -11.29 6.41 -9.81
N TRP A 97 -9.99 6.44 -9.52
CA TRP A 97 -8.94 6.09 -10.45
C TRP A 97 -8.10 4.96 -9.85
N ASP A 98 -8.07 3.83 -10.54
CA ASP A 98 -7.25 2.67 -10.24
C ASP A 98 -6.31 2.42 -11.40
N ARG A 99 -5.02 2.71 -11.19
CA ARG A 99 -3.99 2.61 -12.21
C ARG A 99 -3.69 1.15 -12.57
N ARG A 100 -3.78 0.23 -11.61
CA ARG A 100 -3.49 -1.20 -11.84
C ARG A 100 -4.59 -1.86 -12.66
N ALA A 101 -5.85 -1.52 -12.38
CA ALA A 101 -6.98 -1.92 -13.21
C ALA A 101 -7.06 -1.14 -14.52
N GLY A 102 -6.33 -0.03 -14.64
CA GLY A 102 -6.38 0.87 -15.80
C GLY A 102 -7.74 1.59 -15.92
N HIS A 103 -8.47 1.75 -14.83
CA HIS A 103 -9.85 2.22 -14.84
C HIS A 103 -10.00 3.60 -14.20
N LEU A 104 -10.71 4.49 -14.89
CA LEU A 104 -11.31 5.69 -14.31
C LEU A 104 -12.82 5.50 -14.33
N ARG A 105 -13.48 5.61 -13.17
CA ARG A 105 -14.93 5.41 -13.04
C ARG A 105 -15.57 6.40 -12.09
N LEU A 106 -16.82 6.76 -12.36
CA LEU A 106 -17.64 7.61 -11.51
C LEU A 106 -18.84 6.81 -11.00
N ARG A 107 -18.94 6.65 -9.68
CA ARG A 107 -20.18 6.18 -9.05
C ARG A 107 -21.04 7.38 -8.68
N TYR A 108 -22.30 7.41 -9.13
CA TYR A 108 -23.26 8.48 -8.86
C TYR A 108 -24.56 7.89 -8.35
N GLY A 109 -24.85 8.07 -7.06
CA GLY A 109 -25.93 7.37 -6.37
C GLY A 109 -25.75 5.85 -6.44
N LYS A 110 -26.68 5.17 -7.13
CA LYS A 110 -26.64 3.72 -7.35
C LYS A 110 -26.01 3.31 -8.69
N SER A 111 -25.69 4.28 -9.54
CA SER A 111 -25.18 4.07 -10.89
C SER A 111 -23.65 4.09 -10.89
N ASP A 112 -23.02 3.28 -11.74
CA ASP A 112 -21.56 3.26 -11.96
C ASP A 112 -21.30 3.53 -13.45
N PHE A 113 -20.41 4.49 -13.73
CA PHE A 113 -20.06 4.93 -15.07
C PHE A 113 -18.56 4.75 -15.27
N VAL A 114 -18.17 3.89 -16.22
CA VAL A 114 -16.77 3.74 -16.58
C VAL A 114 -16.39 4.83 -17.58
N LEU A 115 -15.48 5.71 -17.17
CA LEU A 115 -15.02 6.86 -17.96
C LEU A 115 -13.83 6.50 -18.85
N SER A 116 -12.96 5.58 -18.41
CA SER A 116 -11.81 5.11 -19.18
C SER A 116 -11.43 3.68 -18.77
N HIS A 117 -11.03 2.89 -19.77
CA HIS A 117 -10.39 1.58 -19.59
C HIS A 117 -8.86 1.60 -19.84
N GLN A 118 -8.29 2.80 -20.02
CA GLN A 118 -6.88 3.01 -20.36
C GLN A 118 -6.27 4.10 -19.48
N ALA A 119 -6.46 3.97 -18.18
CA ALA A 119 -5.98 4.90 -17.15
C ALA A 119 -4.82 4.32 -16.33
N SER A 120 -3.84 3.70 -17.00
CA SER A 120 -2.72 2.99 -16.34
C SER A 120 -1.44 3.82 -16.14
N ASP A 121 -1.45 5.08 -16.55
CA ASP A 121 -0.27 5.96 -16.46
C ASP A 121 0.11 6.24 -15.01
N LEU A 122 1.41 6.29 -14.69
CA LEU A 122 1.86 6.72 -13.37
C LEU A 122 1.93 8.25 -13.32
N LEU A 123 1.00 8.87 -12.60
CA LEU A 123 0.94 10.31 -12.41
C LEU A 123 1.21 10.72 -10.96
N CYS A 124 2.00 11.78 -10.80
CA CYS A 124 2.46 12.30 -9.53
C CYS A 124 1.77 13.59 -9.17
N PHE A 125 1.13 13.63 -8.01
CA PHE A 125 0.38 14.81 -7.59
C PHE A 125 1.28 16.02 -7.39
N ARG A 126 0.88 17.14 -7.97
CA ARG A 126 1.58 18.41 -7.87
C ARG A 126 0.86 19.36 -6.92
N HIS A 127 -0.40 19.68 -7.22
CA HIS A 127 -1.21 20.58 -6.43
C HIS A 127 -2.69 20.40 -6.76
N GLN A 128 -3.53 21.04 -5.96
CA GLN A 128 -4.97 21.07 -6.12
C GLN A 128 -5.47 22.52 -6.10
N GLU A 129 -6.42 22.82 -6.97
CA GLU A 129 -7.12 24.09 -7.04
C GLU A 129 -8.64 23.89 -7.00
N SER A 130 -9.36 24.88 -6.47
CA SER A 130 -10.83 24.90 -6.43
C SER A 130 -11.38 26.08 -7.22
N VAL A 131 -12.37 25.83 -8.06
CA VAL A 131 -13.04 26.82 -8.91
C VAL A 131 -14.36 27.22 -8.26
N ALA A 132 -14.46 28.46 -7.78
CA ALA A 132 -15.64 28.93 -7.05
C ALA A 132 -16.86 29.21 -7.95
N GLN A 133 -16.65 29.55 -9.22
CA GLN A 133 -17.70 29.98 -10.13
C GLN A 133 -18.51 28.80 -10.69
N GLY A 134 -19.82 28.79 -10.45
CA GLY A 134 -20.76 27.79 -10.98
C GLY A 134 -21.64 27.16 -9.90
N SER A 135 -22.28 26.03 -10.21
CA SER A 135 -23.10 25.28 -9.25
C SER A 135 -22.21 24.50 -8.28
N PRO A 136 -22.25 24.77 -6.97
CA PRO A 136 -21.31 24.16 -6.03
C PRO A 136 -21.59 22.67 -5.79
N LEU A 137 -20.52 21.92 -5.59
CA LEU A 137 -20.53 20.58 -5.02
C LEU A 137 -20.42 20.68 -3.49
N PHE A 138 -21.06 19.76 -2.78
CA PHE A 138 -21.15 19.74 -1.33
C PHE A 138 -20.40 18.56 -0.74
N ALA A 139 -20.01 18.65 0.54
CA ALA A 139 -19.37 17.57 1.30
C ALA A 139 -18.23 16.89 0.51
N THR A 140 -17.41 17.71 -0.15
CA THR A 140 -16.36 17.23 -1.03
C THR A 140 -15.16 16.75 -0.23
N SER A 141 -14.56 15.65 -0.65
CA SER A 141 -13.36 15.11 -0.04
C SER A 141 -12.48 14.39 -1.05
N VAL A 142 -11.19 14.33 -0.77
CA VAL A 142 -10.21 13.65 -1.61
C VAL A 142 -9.36 12.71 -0.77
N ARG A 143 -9.03 11.56 -1.36
CA ARG A 143 -8.08 10.58 -0.85
C ARG A 143 -7.24 10.07 -2.00
N SER A 144 -5.97 9.81 -1.77
CA SER A 144 -5.05 9.28 -2.80
C SER A 144 -3.98 8.41 -2.18
N TRP A 145 -3.17 7.76 -3.02
CA TRP A 145 -2.04 6.97 -2.54
C TRP A 145 -0.93 7.84 -1.89
N TRP A 146 -0.76 9.09 -2.32
CA TRP A 146 0.20 10.03 -1.72
C TRP A 146 -0.34 10.72 -0.45
N SER A 147 -1.66 10.78 -0.30
CA SER A 147 -2.36 11.31 0.88
C SER A 147 -3.50 10.36 1.24
N PRO A 148 -3.20 9.29 2.00
CA PRO A 148 -4.14 8.21 2.26
C PRO A 148 -5.24 8.61 3.25
N GLN A 149 -5.14 9.74 3.93
CA GLN A 149 -6.21 10.27 4.78
C GLN A 149 -7.28 10.96 3.94
N ASN A 150 -8.54 10.82 4.35
CA ASN A 150 -9.64 11.52 3.69
C ASN A 150 -9.62 13.01 4.05
N THR A 151 -9.26 13.86 3.09
CA THR A 151 -9.13 15.30 3.28
C THR A 151 -10.39 16.01 2.79
N SER A 152 -11.09 16.72 3.67
CA SER A 152 -12.26 17.53 3.30
C SER A 152 -11.85 18.75 2.48
N LEU A 153 -12.58 19.04 1.41
CA LEU A 153 -12.33 20.16 0.53
C LEU A 153 -13.42 21.25 0.69
N PRO A 154 -13.10 22.52 0.38
CA PRO A 154 -14.09 23.59 0.44
C PRO A 154 -15.19 23.40 -0.60
N ARG A 155 -16.34 24.01 -0.34
CA ARG A 155 -17.45 24.08 -1.31
C ARG A 155 -17.00 24.87 -2.55
N ALA A 156 -17.05 24.24 -3.71
CA ALA A 156 -16.67 24.84 -4.98
C ALA A 156 -17.46 24.22 -6.13
N ALA A 157 -17.56 24.94 -7.25
CA ALA A 157 -18.22 24.45 -8.46
C ALA A 157 -17.32 23.53 -9.29
N GLY A 158 -16.01 23.60 -9.10
CA GLY A 158 -15.09 22.65 -9.68
C GLY A 158 -13.80 22.47 -8.89
N PHE A 159 -13.08 21.42 -9.24
CA PHE A 159 -11.80 21.04 -8.64
C PHE A 159 -10.84 20.64 -9.75
N VAL A 160 -9.58 21.03 -9.62
CA VAL A 160 -8.50 20.64 -10.53
C VAL A 160 -7.41 19.99 -9.70
N PHE A 161 -7.09 18.74 -10.02
CA PHE A 161 -5.99 17.98 -9.44
C PHE A 161 -4.89 17.87 -10.50
N SER A 162 -3.79 18.58 -10.29
CA SER A 162 -2.69 18.66 -11.24
C SER A 162 -1.62 17.62 -10.93
N PHE A 163 -1.03 17.07 -11.98
CA PHE A 163 -0.02 16.02 -11.91
C PHE A 163 1.23 16.35 -12.74
N HIS A 164 2.27 15.54 -12.53
CA HIS A 164 3.46 15.51 -13.36
C HIS A 164 3.90 14.07 -13.61
N ASN A 165 4.75 13.90 -14.62
CA ASN A 165 5.43 12.62 -14.83
C ASN A 165 6.51 12.43 -13.75
N PRO A 166 6.80 11.19 -13.34
CA PRO A 166 7.92 10.89 -12.45
C PRO A 166 9.24 11.43 -13.03
N PRO A 167 10.11 12.04 -12.21
CA PRO A 167 11.38 12.60 -12.69
C PRO A 167 12.31 11.51 -13.23
N PRO A 168 13.04 11.72 -14.34
CA PRO A 168 13.84 10.68 -14.99
C PRO A 168 14.94 10.11 -14.09
N LYS A 169 15.61 10.93 -13.26
CA LYS A 169 16.58 10.58 -12.19
C LYS A 169 16.86 11.85 -11.37
N THR A 170 16.93 11.76 -10.04
CA THR A 170 17.42 12.87 -9.20
C THR A 170 18.83 12.57 -8.67
N PRO A 171 19.70 13.60 -8.51
CA PRO A 171 21.02 13.43 -7.91
C PRO A 171 20.94 13.12 -6.40
N HIS A 172 21.89 12.32 -5.93
CA HIS A 172 21.91 11.51 -4.72
C HIS A 172 21.79 12.19 -3.33
N ASN A 173 21.44 13.47 -3.21
CA ASN A 173 21.58 14.20 -1.94
C ASN A 173 20.30 14.89 -1.40
N ALA A 174 19.13 14.67 -2.03
CA ALA A 174 17.85 15.15 -1.50
C ALA A 174 17.03 14.00 -0.87
N SER A 175 16.10 14.32 0.03
CA SER A 175 15.12 13.34 0.53
C SER A 175 14.44 12.65 -0.67
N VAL A 176 14.35 11.32 -0.64
CA VAL A 176 13.78 10.55 -1.75
C VAL A 176 12.33 10.99 -1.96
N ASP A 177 12.05 11.46 -3.17
CA ASP A 177 10.72 11.84 -3.60
C ASP A 177 9.80 10.60 -3.62
N ILE A 178 8.62 10.73 -3.02
CA ILE A 178 7.59 9.67 -2.95
C ILE A 178 7.32 9.07 -4.34
N CYS A 179 7.38 9.91 -5.36
CA CYS A 179 7.02 9.59 -6.72
C CYS A 179 8.14 8.88 -7.48
N GLU A 180 9.40 9.26 -7.23
CA GLU A 180 10.55 8.47 -7.66
C GLU A 180 10.48 7.05 -7.10
N LEU A 181 10.24 6.90 -5.79
CA LEU A 181 10.13 5.59 -5.14
C LEU A 181 8.99 4.75 -5.75
N LYS A 182 7.82 5.37 -5.98
CA LYS A 182 6.68 4.69 -6.60
C LYS A 182 7.01 4.15 -7.99
N ARG A 183 7.71 4.94 -8.82
CA ARG A 183 8.19 4.49 -10.13
C ARG A 183 9.17 3.33 -10.01
N ASP A 184 10.13 3.41 -9.11
CA ASP A 184 11.14 2.35 -8.95
C ASP A 184 10.52 1.03 -8.50
N LEU A 185 9.53 1.09 -7.60
CA LEU A 185 8.71 -0.06 -7.19
C LEU A 185 7.90 -0.63 -8.37
N GLN A 186 7.34 0.23 -9.22
CA GLN A 186 6.63 -0.21 -10.43
C GLN A 186 7.58 -0.95 -11.40
N LEU A 187 8.77 -0.41 -11.64
CA LEU A 187 9.80 -1.04 -12.48
C LEU A 187 10.26 -2.38 -11.88
N LEU A 188 10.43 -2.44 -10.56
CA LEU A 188 10.76 -3.66 -9.85
C LEU A 188 9.64 -4.69 -9.98
N SER A 189 8.40 -4.30 -9.77
CA SER A 189 7.21 -5.14 -9.94
C SER A 189 7.13 -5.73 -11.35
N GLN A 190 7.41 -4.93 -12.39
CA GLN A 190 7.45 -5.41 -13.77
C GLN A 190 8.55 -6.45 -14.01
N LEU A 191 9.73 -6.26 -13.42
CA LEU A 191 10.83 -7.22 -13.48
C LEU A 191 10.44 -8.52 -12.77
N LEU A 192 9.81 -8.44 -11.60
CA LEU A 192 9.32 -9.60 -10.84
C LEU A 192 8.23 -10.36 -11.60
N LYS A 193 7.38 -9.69 -12.38
CA LYS A 193 6.38 -10.36 -13.23
C LYS A 193 6.99 -11.15 -14.39
N HIS A 194 8.10 -10.68 -14.96
CA HIS A 194 8.67 -11.26 -16.19
C HIS A 194 10.21 -11.33 -16.15
N PRO A 195 10.80 -12.07 -15.20
CA PRO A 195 12.25 -12.06 -14.97
C PRO A 195 13.07 -12.45 -16.21
N GLN A 196 12.54 -13.36 -17.03
CA GLN A 196 13.20 -13.89 -18.24
C GLN A 196 13.24 -12.89 -19.41
N LYS A 197 12.25 -11.99 -19.55
CA LYS A 197 12.19 -11.02 -20.66
C LYS A 197 13.15 -9.84 -20.44
N THR A 198 13.46 -9.51 -19.19
CA THR A 198 14.33 -8.39 -18.80
C THR A 198 15.82 -8.72 -18.84
N SER A 199 16.19 -10.02 -18.82
CA SER A 199 17.59 -10.47 -18.78
C SER A 199 18.42 -10.14 -20.03
N ARG A 200 17.79 -9.80 -21.17
CA ARG A 200 18.50 -9.56 -22.44
C ARG A 200 18.94 -8.11 -22.69
N ARG A 201 18.55 -7.13 -21.86
CA ARG A 201 18.67 -5.69 -22.23
C ARG A 201 19.28 -4.73 -21.21
N HIS A 202 19.56 -5.13 -19.97
CA HIS A 202 20.08 -4.21 -18.94
C HIS A 202 21.35 -4.73 -18.26
N GLN A 203 22.25 -3.79 -17.92
CA GLN A 203 23.38 -4.01 -17.02
C GLN A 203 22.89 -4.77 -15.78
N PHE A 204 23.56 -5.88 -15.47
CA PHE A 204 23.17 -6.79 -14.40
C PHE A 204 23.41 -6.10 -13.04
N ILE A 205 22.42 -5.36 -12.53
CA ILE A 205 22.45 -4.88 -11.14
C ILE A 205 22.13 -6.08 -10.25
N PRO A 206 23.05 -6.52 -9.38
CA PRO A 206 22.83 -7.66 -8.49
C PRO A 206 21.58 -7.47 -7.62
N ALA A 207 20.90 -8.57 -7.29
CA ALA A 207 19.69 -8.54 -6.46
C ALA A 207 19.94 -7.86 -5.10
N SER A 208 21.09 -8.13 -4.47
CA SER A 208 21.52 -7.50 -3.22
C SER A 208 21.58 -5.98 -3.31
N GLN A 209 22.19 -5.44 -4.37
CA GLN A 209 22.27 -4.00 -4.60
C GLN A 209 20.88 -3.38 -4.80
N ARG A 210 19.95 -4.10 -5.45
CA ARG A 210 18.56 -3.65 -5.61
C ARG A 210 17.83 -3.59 -4.27
N LEU A 211 17.96 -4.64 -3.45
CA LEU A 211 17.33 -4.72 -2.13
C LEU A 211 17.89 -3.63 -1.19
N GLN A 212 19.21 -3.43 -1.18
CA GLN A 212 19.87 -2.36 -0.42
C GLN A 212 19.41 -0.96 -0.86
N SER A 213 19.33 -0.73 -2.18
CA SER A 213 18.83 0.53 -2.71
C SER A 213 17.36 0.77 -2.34
N LEU A 214 16.53 -0.28 -2.37
CA LEU A 214 15.12 -0.20 -1.98
C LEU A 214 14.98 0.12 -0.49
N GLU A 215 15.71 -0.59 0.38
CA GLU A 215 15.75 -0.33 1.83
C GLU A 215 16.14 1.11 2.10
N SER A 216 17.24 1.60 1.50
CA SER A 216 17.73 2.97 1.64
C SER A 216 16.71 4.03 1.20
N LYS A 217 15.97 3.76 0.12
CA LYS A 217 14.91 4.67 -0.35
C LYS A 217 13.70 4.68 0.57
N LEU A 218 13.30 3.52 1.09
CA LEU A 218 12.18 3.39 2.03
C LEU A 218 12.49 4.01 3.41
N THR A 219 13.74 3.95 3.88
CA THR A 219 14.15 4.63 5.13
C THR A 219 14.21 6.14 4.99
N SER A 220 14.49 6.68 3.79
CA SER A 220 14.69 8.12 3.58
C SER A 220 13.50 8.87 2.95
N VAL A 221 12.50 8.15 2.41
CA VAL A 221 11.33 8.78 1.76
C VAL A 221 10.56 9.70 2.72
N SER A 222 10.16 10.87 2.24
CA SER A 222 9.36 11.82 3.01
C SER A 222 7.87 11.62 2.73
N PHE A 223 7.07 11.46 3.79
CA PHE A 223 5.62 11.29 3.67
C PHE A 223 4.89 11.90 4.86
N THR A 224 3.61 12.25 4.66
CA THR A 224 2.74 12.78 5.71
C THR A 224 2.08 11.64 6.50
N GLY A 225 1.80 11.86 7.77
CA GLY A 225 1.23 10.85 8.67
C GLY A 225 2.26 9.88 9.27
N ASP A 226 1.75 8.86 9.97
CA ASP A 226 2.55 7.85 10.69
C ASP A 226 3.00 6.68 9.78
N SER A 227 2.32 6.42 8.67
CA SER A 227 2.66 5.32 7.76
C SER A 227 2.36 5.63 6.30
N ALA A 228 3.11 5.02 5.39
CA ALA A 228 2.87 5.05 3.95
C ALA A 228 3.02 3.65 3.35
N SER A 229 2.09 3.26 2.47
CA SER A 229 2.10 1.99 1.75
C SER A 229 2.22 2.23 0.25
N PHE A 230 3.09 1.45 -0.39
CA PHE A 230 3.40 1.52 -1.81
C PHE A 230 3.06 0.16 -2.44
N GLU A 231 1.81 0.02 -2.83
CA GLU A 231 1.29 -1.23 -3.39
C GLU A 231 1.51 -1.31 -4.91
N GLU A 232 2.21 -2.33 -5.36
CA GLU A 232 2.34 -2.76 -6.76
C GLU A 232 2.02 -4.26 -6.88
N ASP A 233 1.80 -4.74 -8.11
CA ASP A 233 1.26 -6.09 -8.33
C ASP A 233 2.08 -7.25 -7.75
N ARG A 234 3.41 -7.15 -7.70
CA ARG A 234 4.31 -8.20 -7.17
C ARG A 234 5.08 -7.78 -5.91
N ILE A 235 4.88 -6.54 -5.47
CA ILE A 235 5.59 -5.98 -4.33
C ILE A 235 4.74 -4.93 -3.62
N ASN A 236 4.62 -5.06 -2.31
CA ASN A 236 3.97 -4.08 -1.46
C ASN A 236 4.93 -3.67 -0.35
N ALA A 237 5.35 -2.40 -0.33
CA ALA A 237 6.23 -1.87 0.70
C ALA A 237 5.44 -0.94 1.64
N THR A 238 5.50 -1.18 2.95
CA THR A 238 4.91 -0.28 3.94
C THR A 238 5.97 0.21 4.91
N VAL A 239 5.95 1.52 5.16
CA VAL A 239 6.86 2.23 6.05
C VAL A 239 6.05 2.83 7.19
N TRP A 240 6.45 2.58 8.44
CA TRP A 240 5.89 3.21 9.64
C TRP A 240 6.95 4.05 10.33
N LYS A 241 6.58 5.27 10.74
CA LYS A 241 7.34 6.09 11.69
C LYS A 241 7.06 5.55 13.09
N LEU A 242 8.07 4.97 13.73
CA LEU A 242 7.93 4.41 15.06
C LEU A 242 7.91 5.55 16.08
N ARG A 243 6.78 5.70 16.76
CA ARG A 243 6.66 6.62 17.90
C ARG A 243 7.55 6.13 19.05
N PRO A 244 8.01 7.02 19.96
CA PRO A 244 8.81 6.62 21.12
C PRO A 244 8.17 5.52 21.98
N THR A 245 6.83 5.47 22.01
CA THR A 245 6.03 4.48 22.73
C THR A 245 6.00 3.09 22.07
N ALA A 246 6.55 2.90 20.88
CA ALA A 246 6.56 1.62 20.17
C ALA A 246 7.26 0.50 20.96
N SER A 247 8.20 0.85 21.85
CA SER A 247 8.89 -0.11 22.73
C SER A 247 8.05 -0.62 23.91
N LEU A 248 6.82 -0.12 24.09
CA LEU A 248 5.94 -0.47 25.21
C LEU A 248 5.04 -1.67 24.91
N GLN A 249 4.74 -1.96 23.65
CA GLN A 249 3.76 -2.97 23.24
C GLN A 249 4.25 -3.75 22.03
N ASP A 250 3.78 -4.99 21.91
CA ASP A 250 4.07 -5.82 20.75
C ASP A 250 3.25 -5.31 19.55
N LEU A 251 3.83 -5.37 18.36
CA LEU A 251 3.19 -4.89 17.14
C LEU A 251 2.64 -6.07 16.34
N HIS A 252 1.34 -6.02 16.06
CA HIS A 252 0.64 -6.99 15.23
C HIS A 252 0.33 -6.37 13.87
N ILE A 253 0.81 -7.00 12.80
CA ILE A 253 0.53 -6.62 11.42
C ILE A 253 -0.21 -7.77 10.77
N HIS A 254 -1.32 -7.45 10.10
CA HIS A 254 -2.10 -8.41 9.34
C HIS A 254 -2.15 -7.97 7.90
N ALA A 255 -1.81 -8.88 6.99
CA ALA A 255 -2.09 -8.69 5.58
C ALA A 255 -3.50 -9.17 5.26
N ARG A 256 -4.07 -8.53 4.24
CA ARG A 256 -5.39 -8.86 3.75
C ARG A 256 -5.34 -10.12 2.89
N GLN A 257 -6.51 -10.73 2.74
CA GLN A 257 -6.72 -11.89 1.89
C GLN A 257 -6.21 -11.61 0.46
N GLU A 258 -5.31 -12.46 0.00
CA GLU A 258 -4.84 -12.50 -1.39
C GLU A 258 -5.95 -13.01 -2.32
N GLU A 259 -5.72 -12.92 -3.63
CA GLU A 259 -6.67 -13.40 -4.64
C GLU A 259 -7.00 -14.88 -4.42
N GLU A 260 -8.23 -15.30 -4.79
CA GLU A 260 -8.80 -16.62 -4.49
C GLU A 260 -7.98 -17.83 -4.99
N GLN A 261 -6.96 -17.60 -5.82
CA GLN A 261 -6.10 -18.63 -6.42
C GLN A 261 -4.66 -18.63 -5.90
N SER A 262 -4.31 -17.80 -4.90
CA SER A 262 -2.97 -17.83 -4.31
C SER A 262 -2.78 -19.05 -3.39
N GLU A 263 -1.58 -19.63 -3.40
CA GLU A 263 -1.20 -20.69 -2.46
C GLU A 263 -1.21 -20.18 -1.01
N ILE A 264 -0.92 -18.89 -0.80
CA ILE A 264 -0.99 -18.20 0.48
C ILE A 264 -2.23 -17.30 0.47
N LEU A 265 -3.10 -17.49 1.44
CA LEU A 265 -4.36 -16.76 1.55
C LEU A 265 -4.18 -15.47 2.34
N GLU A 266 -3.45 -15.54 3.46
CA GLU A 266 -3.17 -14.39 4.32
C GLU A 266 -1.91 -14.61 5.16
N TYR A 267 -1.37 -13.54 5.73
CA TYR A 267 -0.30 -13.64 6.71
C TYR A 267 -0.45 -12.63 7.85
N SER A 268 0.10 -12.98 9.00
CA SER A 268 0.24 -12.09 10.15
C SER A 268 1.66 -12.09 10.68
N VAL A 269 2.14 -10.93 11.09
CA VAL A 269 3.45 -10.71 11.71
C VAL A 269 3.24 -10.20 13.13
N LEU A 270 3.85 -10.87 14.10
CA LEU A 270 3.98 -10.39 15.47
C LEU A 270 5.43 -10.00 15.73
N LEU A 271 5.65 -8.72 15.98
CA LEU A 271 6.94 -8.16 16.38
C LEU A 271 6.92 -7.86 17.88
N PRO A 272 7.68 -8.59 18.71
CA PRO A 272 7.79 -8.32 20.13
C PRO A 272 8.35 -6.93 20.39
N ARG A 273 7.90 -6.26 21.46
CA ARG A 273 8.34 -4.91 21.84
C ARG A 273 9.86 -4.76 21.99
N ALA A 274 10.55 -5.86 22.32
CA ALA A 274 12.01 -5.92 22.44
C ALA A 274 12.73 -5.58 21.13
N VAL A 275 12.09 -5.81 19.97
CA VAL A 275 12.62 -5.44 18.65
C VAL A 275 12.76 -3.92 18.50
N PHE A 276 11.93 -3.15 19.19
CA PHE A 276 11.93 -1.67 19.14
C PHE A 276 12.72 -1.03 20.29
N GLN A 277 13.29 -1.83 21.20
CA GLN A 277 14.05 -1.30 22.33
C GLN A 277 15.37 -0.70 21.87
N LYS A 278 15.79 0.38 22.55
CA LYS A 278 17.07 1.03 22.29
C LYS A 278 18.20 0.12 22.74
N THR A 279 19.25 0.01 21.93
CA THR A 279 20.52 -0.57 22.37
C THR A 279 21.13 0.34 23.44
N LYS A 280 21.56 -0.25 24.56
CA LYS A 280 22.17 0.50 25.68
C LYS A 280 23.37 1.30 25.17
N GLY A 281 23.37 2.62 25.40
CA GLY A 281 24.50 3.52 25.10
C GLY A 281 24.33 4.45 23.89
N ARG A 282 23.25 4.36 23.10
CA ARG A 282 22.96 5.36 22.05
C ARG A 282 22.16 6.54 22.61
N ARG A 283 22.68 7.76 22.42
CA ARG A 283 22.01 9.05 22.67
C ARG A 283 20.81 9.21 21.73
N GLU A 284 19.86 10.10 22.06
CA GLU A 284 18.59 10.33 21.33
C GLU A 284 18.68 10.11 19.81
N GLU A 285 18.32 8.89 19.38
CA GLU A 285 18.19 8.56 17.96
C GLU A 285 16.91 9.23 17.42
N ALA A 286 17.02 9.73 16.19
CA ALA A 286 15.89 10.19 15.38
C ALA A 286 14.76 9.14 15.35
N GLU A 287 13.54 9.57 14.99
CA GLU A 287 12.39 8.68 14.79
C GLU A 287 12.79 7.49 13.90
N LYS A 288 12.81 6.28 14.49
CA LYS A 288 13.13 5.05 13.75
C LYS A 288 11.98 4.69 12.82
N ARG A 289 12.30 4.03 11.72
CA ARG A 289 11.29 3.45 10.83
C ARG A 289 11.23 1.94 10.91
N LEU A 290 10.02 1.40 10.80
CA LEU A 290 9.78 -0.01 10.51
C LEU A 290 9.41 -0.13 9.03
N LEU A 291 10.04 -1.08 8.34
CA LEU A 291 9.75 -1.44 6.96
C LEU A 291 9.19 -2.86 6.93
N LEU A 292 8.10 -3.04 6.21
CA LEU A 292 7.59 -4.35 5.78
C LEU A 292 7.51 -4.33 4.26
N VAL A 293 8.33 -5.16 3.61
CA VAL A 293 8.30 -5.35 2.16
C VAL A 293 7.77 -6.74 1.88
N ASP A 294 6.60 -6.81 1.31
CA ASP A 294 5.93 -8.02 0.91
C ASP A 294 6.17 -8.26 -0.59
N PHE A 295 6.89 -9.34 -0.91
CA PHE A 295 7.09 -9.81 -2.28
C PHE A 295 6.17 -10.99 -2.57
N SER A 296 5.48 -10.93 -3.70
CA SER A 296 4.72 -12.05 -4.30
C SER A 296 5.47 -12.67 -5.48
N SER A 297 6.79 -12.70 -5.36
CA SER A 297 7.73 -13.36 -6.27
C SER A 297 9.08 -13.57 -5.61
N GLN A 298 9.69 -14.73 -5.85
CA GLN A 298 11.02 -15.10 -5.35
C GLN A 298 12.15 -14.82 -6.35
N ALA A 299 11.89 -14.06 -7.43
CA ALA A 299 12.87 -13.84 -8.49
C ALA A 299 14.18 -13.17 -8.03
N LEU A 300 14.17 -12.43 -6.91
CA LEU A 300 15.36 -11.82 -6.30
C LEU A 300 16.05 -12.72 -5.27
N PHE A 301 15.45 -13.87 -4.92
CA PHE A 301 15.85 -14.74 -3.82
C PHE A 301 16.11 -16.17 -4.32
N GLN A 302 16.96 -16.28 -5.34
CA GLN A 302 17.34 -17.56 -5.94
C GLN A 302 18.66 -18.05 -5.34
N ASP A 303 18.61 -19.17 -4.62
CA ASP A 303 19.82 -19.85 -4.15
C ASP A 303 20.40 -20.76 -5.24
N LYS A 304 21.57 -21.36 -4.98
CA LYS A 304 22.25 -22.26 -5.93
C LYS A 304 21.40 -23.48 -6.33
N ASN A 305 20.43 -23.87 -5.51
CA ASN A 305 19.60 -25.05 -5.73
C ASN A 305 18.26 -24.70 -6.39
N SER A 306 17.99 -23.42 -6.66
CA SER A 306 16.68 -22.92 -7.10
C SER A 306 15.55 -23.39 -6.18
N SER A 307 15.79 -23.34 -4.86
CA SER A 307 14.82 -23.74 -3.85
C SER A 307 13.51 -22.96 -4.02
N GLN A 308 12.38 -23.65 -3.86
CA GLN A 308 11.05 -23.05 -3.96
C GLN A 308 10.57 -22.53 -2.61
N VAL A 309 9.95 -21.35 -2.64
CA VAL A 309 9.25 -20.73 -1.52
C VAL A 309 7.75 -20.85 -1.76
N LEU A 310 7.00 -21.22 -0.73
CA LEU A 310 5.53 -21.35 -0.77
C LEU A 310 4.89 -20.07 -1.32
N GLY A 311 4.07 -20.18 -2.37
CA GLY A 311 3.45 -19.03 -3.05
C GLY A 311 4.43 -17.96 -3.55
N GLU A 312 5.72 -18.29 -3.70
CA GLU A 312 6.81 -17.33 -3.97
C GLU A 312 6.89 -16.15 -2.98
N LYS A 313 6.33 -16.31 -1.78
CA LYS A 313 6.13 -15.24 -0.81
C LYS A 313 7.39 -14.97 0.00
N VAL A 314 7.93 -13.76 -0.09
CA VAL A 314 9.09 -13.34 0.70
C VAL A 314 8.75 -12.06 1.45
N LEU A 315 8.91 -12.08 2.78
CA LEU A 315 8.71 -10.91 3.63
C LEU A 315 10.06 -10.34 4.08
N GLY A 316 10.33 -9.09 3.70
CA GLY A 316 11.41 -8.28 4.25
C GLY A 316 10.91 -7.47 5.44
N ILE A 317 11.50 -7.67 6.62
CA ILE A 317 11.16 -6.92 7.84
C ILE A 317 12.43 -6.23 8.33
N VAL A 318 12.40 -4.90 8.40
CA VAL A 318 13.57 -4.10 8.79
C VAL A 318 13.16 -3.06 9.82
N VAL A 319 13.87 -3.02 10.94
CA VAL A 319 13.85 -1.87 11.85
C VAL A 319 15.12 -1.07 11.57
N GLU A 320 14.94 0.18 11.18
CA GLU A 320 16.00 1.06 10.72
C GLU A 320 17.21 1.07 11.68
N ASN A 321 18.40 0.91 11.11
CA ASN A 321 19.69 0.94 11.81
C ASN A 321 19.79 -0.01 13.02
N THR A 322 19.02 -1.10 13.00
CA THR A 322 18.88 -2.02 14.13
C THR A 322 19.03 -3.47 13.69
N LYS A 323 19.98 -4.19 14.30
CA LYS A 323 20.08 -5.65 14.20
C LYS A 323 19.78 -6.23 15.57
N VAL A 324 18.75 -7.07 15.65
CA VAL A 324 18.31 -7.69 16.90
C VAL A 324 18.58 -9.20 16.82
N ALA A 325 19.01 -9.79 17.93
CA ALA A 325 19.27 -11.22 18.05
C ALA A 325 19.06 -11.66 19.52
N ASN A 326 18.81 -12.95 19.72
CA ASN A 326 18.63 -13.57 21.03
C ASN A 326 17.43 -12.96 21.79
N LEU A 327 16.33 -12.77 21.07
CA LEU A 327 15.07 -12.32 21.65
C LEU A 327 14.53 -13.37 22.63
N SER A 328 14.04 -12.92 23.78
CA SER A 328 13.37 -13.82 24.74
C SER A 328 12.01 -14.30 24.23
N GLU A 329 11.28 -13.40 23.57
CA GLU A 329 10.06 -13.71 22.82
C GLU A 329 10.37 -13.60 21.33
N PRO A 330 10.05 -14.61 20.52
CA PRO A 330 10.44 -14.66 19.12
C PRO A 330 9.56 -13.76 18.25
N VAL A 331 10.09 -13.34 17.10
CA VAL A 331 9.23 -12.85 16.01
C VAL A 331 8.42 -14.03 15.46
N VAL A 332 7.11 -13.86 15.33
CA VAL A 332 6.20 -14.90 14.84
C VAL A 332 5.60 -14.48 13.51
N LEU A 333 5.84 -15.30 12.49
CA LEU A 333 5.20 -15.20 11.18
C LEU A 333 4.20 -16.34 11.04
N THR A 334 2.94 -15.99 10.78
CA THR A 334 1.88 -16.98 10.52
C THR A 334 1.39 -16.79 9.10
N PHE A 335 1.39 -17.86 8.31
CA PHE A 335 0.87 -17.88 6.95
C PHE A 335 -0.30 -18.85 6.91
N GLN A 336 -1.46 -18.37 6.47
CA GLN A 336 -2.54 -19.27 6.08
C GLN A 336 -2.35 -19.61 4.62
N HIS A 337 -2.37 -20.91 4.32
CA HIS A 337 -2.07 -21.39 2.99
C HIS A 337 -2.95 -22.58 2.64
N GLN A 338 -3.07 -22.87 1.34
CA GLN A 338 -3.75 -24.06 0.87
C GLN A 338 -3.01 -25.32 1.34
N PRO A 339 -3.72 -26.44 1.61
CA PRO A 339 -3.10 -27.69 2.01
C PRO A 339 -2.05 -28.16 1.00
N GLN A 340 -0.86 -28.50 1.49
CA GLN A 340 0.24 -28.92 0.63
C GLN A 340 0.18 -30.42 0.32
N PRO A 341 0.64 -30.84 -0.87
CA PRO A 341 0.81 -32.25 -1.20
C PRO A 341 1.68 -32.99 -0.16
N LYS A 342 1.41 -34.29 0.05
CA LYS A 342 2.09 -35.10 1.09
C LYS A 342 3.61 -35.22 0.91
N ASN A 343 4.13 -34.95 -0.29
CA ASN A 343 5.55 -34.98 -0.62
C ASN A 343 6.29 -33.67 -0.33
N VAL A 344 5.60 -32.63 0.15
CA VAL A 344 6.18 -31.32 0.48
C VAL A 344 6.17 -31.13 1.99
N THR A 345 7.29 -30.66 2.55
CA THR A 345 7.38 -30.24 3.96
C THR A 345 7.75 -28.77 4.02
N LEU A 346 6.93 -27.98 4.70
CA LEU A 346 7.19 -26.55 4.88
C LEU A 346 8.21 -26.32 5.99
N GLN A 347 9.19 -25.46 5.70
CA GLN A 347 10.22 -25.07 6.65
C GLN A 347 10.38 -23.56 6.65
N CYS A 348 10.48 -22.97 7.84
CA CYS A 348 10.70 -21.54 7.98
C CYS A 348 12.19 -21.24 7.80
N VAL A 349 12.47 -20.33 6.86
CA VAL A 349 13.83 -19.94 6.45
C VAL A 349 13.93 -18.42 6.33
N PHE A 350 15.15 -17.91 6.45
CA PHE A 350 15.47 -16.50 6.22
C PHE A 350 16.62 -16.39 5.24
N TRP A 351 16.61 -15.33 4.44
CA TRP A 351 17.62 -15.09 3.41
C TRP A 351 18.92 -14.59 4.04
N VAL A 352 20.05 -15.15 3.62
CA VAL A 352 21.39 -14.71 4.01
C VAL A 352 22.18 -14.47 2.75
N GLU A 353 22.78 -13.28 2.64
CA GLU A 353 23.77 -12.98 1.59
C GLU A 353 25.16 -13.37 2.10
N ASP A 354 25.93 -14.07 1.28
CA ASP A 354 27.31 -14.45 1.57
C ASP A 354 28.27 -13.78 0.60
N LEU A 355 29.39 -13.29 1.14
CA LEU A 355 30.48 -12.67 0.39
C LEU A 355 31.42 -13.77 -0.10
N THR A 356 30.95 -14.73 -0.90
CA THR A 356 31.79 -15.87 -1.32
C THR A 356 31.61 -16.28 -2.79
N CYS A 357 32.22 -15.51 -3.70
CA CYS A 357 32.99 -16.04 -4.86
C CYS A 357 33.84 -14.91 -5.47
N GLU A 358 35.15 -14.89 -5.22
CA GLU A 358 36.11 -14.18 -6.10
C GLU A 358 36.32 -15.03 -7.36
N CYS A 359 35.33 -15.00 -8.24
CA CYS A 359 35.35 -15.79 -9.46
C CYS A 359 35.40 -14.82 -10.63
N ALA A 360 36.59 -14.68 -11.22
CA ALA A 360 36.89 -13.86 -12.40
C ALA A 360 36.73 -12.32 -12.25
N GLY A 361 37.06 -11.75 -11.08
CA GLY A 361 37.10 -10.29 -10.91
C GLY A 361 35.71 -9.62 -10.83
N VAL A 362 34.64 -10.40 -10.74
CA VAL A 362 33.28 -9.94 -10.45
C VAL A 362 32.86 -10.56 -9.12
N SER A 363 32.78 -9.74 -8.06
CA SER A 363 32.22 -10.18 -6.79
C SER A 363 30.70 -10.23 -6.93
N GLU A 364 30.15 -11.43 -7.09
CA GLU A 364 28.70 -11.64 -7.07
C GLU A 364 28.31 -12.12 -5.67
N LEU A 365 27.54 -11.30 -4.95
CA LEU A 365 26.93 -11.68 -3.69
C LEU A 365 25.91 -12.80 -3.97
N LEU A 366 26.27 -14.03 -3.60
CA LEU A 366 25.37 -15.18 -3.68
C LEU A 366 24.64 -15.30 -2.34
N GLY A 367 23.32 -15.41 -2.39
CA GLY A 367 22.51 -15.65 -1.19
C GLY A 367 21.98 -17.07 -1.10
N TYR A 368 21.54 -17.45 0.09
CA TYR A 368 20.91 -18.74 0.35
C TYR A 368 19.93 -18.68 1.51
N TRP A 369 19.03 -19.66 1.56
CA TRP A 369 18.08 -19.84 2.64
C TRP A 369 18.72 -20.53 3.85
N ARG A 370 18.67 -19.87 5.01
CA ARG A 370 19.18 -20.42 6.27
C ARG A 370 18.01 -20.77 7.22
N ARG A 371 18.22 -21.82 8.02
CA ARG A 371 17.35 -22.20 9.14
C ARG A 371 18.01 -21.82 10.46
N LYS A 372 17.21 -21.42 11.46
CA LYS A 372 17.64 -21.28 12.85
C LYS A 372 16.53 -21.84 13.75
N GLY A 373 16.85 -22.84 14.58
CA GLY A 373 16.07 -23.31 15.75
C GLY A 373 14.62 -23.80 15.58
N GLY A 374 14.41 -25.12 15.64
CA GLY A 374 13.17 -25.77 16.15
C GLY A 374 12.20 -26.41 15.11
N PRO A 375 11.82 -27.70 15.26
CA PRO A 375 10.90 -28.37 14.36
C PRO A 375 9.43 -28.01 14.68
N GLY A 376 8.66 -27.72 13.64
CA GLY A 376 7.19 -27.74 13.68
C GLY A 376 6.53 -26.44 13.28
N GLY A 377 6.23 -26.29 11.98
CA GLY A 377 5.09 -25.55 11.40
C GLY A 377 4.80 -24.09 11.80
N ARG A 378 5.56 -23.51 12.73
CA ARG A 378 5.46 -22.13 13.22
C ARG A 378 6.87 -21.58 13.18
N GLY A 379 7.12 -20.66 12.26
CA GLY A 379 8.41 -20.00 12.13
C GLY A 379 8.67 -19.17 13.36
N ARG A 380 9.54 -19.69 14.23
CA ARG A 380 9.99 -19.04 15.44
C ARG A 380 11.37 -18.46 15.16
N TRP A 381 11.51 -17.13 15.20
CA TRP A 381 12.77 -16.44 14.95
C TRP A 381 13.31 -15.86 16.27
N ASP A 382 14.48 -16.37 16.71
CA ASP A 382 15.21 -15.91 17.92
C ASP A 382 16.23 -14.80 17.65
#